data_AF-G8NNP0-F1
#
_entry.id   AF-G8NNP0-F1
#
_cell.length_a   1.000
_cell.length_b   1.000
_cell.length_c   1.000
_cell.angle_alpha   90.00
_cell.angle_beta   90.00
_cell.angle_gamma   90.00
#
_symmetry.space_group_name_H-M   'P 1'
#
loop_
_entity.id
_entity.type
_entity.pdbx_description
1 polymer ?
#
loop_
_entity_poly.entity_id
_entity_poly.type
_entity_poly.pdbx_seq_one_letter_code
_entity_poly.pdbx_strand_id
1 'polypeptide(L)'
;MNSTQAAHSDDLDIALGTALRDIVLRPRTTLFATWSWKAAAISAVIRASTFFASNLKSGHHKALRAMLVEAVFAIFAAGLLGAVSQRLRSAQPVWATALVVWLGMPSLMLLAQLGIHRAAGTPHLGTGLIVSFCFASISSCFSWYAMRRGVMLGGVHGTSLAHDLRTMPRVVLDFVLVGPRALLRVLTRS
;
A
#
# COMPACT_ATOMS: atom_id res chain seq x y z
N MET A 1 -38.35 2.64 -9.86
CA MET A 1 -36.91 2.83 -10.15
C MET A 1 -36.17 2.73 -8.82
N ASN A 2 -35.51 1.59 -8.58
CA ASN A 2 -34.97 1.24 -7.27
C ASN A 2 -33.65 1.96 -6.97
N SER A 3 -33.53 2.47 -5.75
CA SER A 3 -32.35 3.15 -5.19
C SER A 3 -31.05 2.33 -5.24
N THR A 4 -31.16 1.01 -5.43
CA THR A 4 -30.02 0.09 -5.64
C THR A 4 -29.39 0.22 -7.03
N GLN A 5 -30.12 0.70 -8.04
CA GLN A 5 -29.59 0.88 -9.40
C GLN A 5 -28.77 2.18 -9.53
N ALA A 6 -29.12 3.23 -8.76
CA ALA A 6 -28.38 4.49 -8.70
C ALA A 6 -27.01 4.34 -8.01
N ALA A 7 -26.91 3.49 -6.99
CA ALA A 7 -25.64 3.19 -6.32
C ALA A 7 -24.68 2.37 -7.20
N HIS A 8 -25.19 1.60 -8.17
CA HIS A 8 -24.37 0.82 -9.09
C HIS A 8 -23.76 1.69 -10.22
N SER A 9 -24.41 2.81 -10.57
CA SER A 9 -23.93 3.76 -11.58
C SER A 9 -22.96 4.83 -11.05
N ASP A 10 -22.93 5.11 -9.74
CA ASP A 10 -21.95 6.07 -9.16
C ASP A 10 -20.54 5.46 -9.00
N ASP A 11 -20.41 4.13 -9.14
CA ASP A 11 -19.13 3.40 -9.22
C ASP A 11 -18.54 3.39 -10.65
N LEU A 12 -19.18 4.11 -11.60
CA LEU A 12 -18.66 4.37 -12.94
C LEU A 12 -17.42 5.29 -12.83
N ASP A 13 -16.24 4.67 -12.95
CA ASP A 13 -14.97 5.30 -13.31
C ASP A 13 -14.70 6.66 -12.64
N ILE A 14 -14.35 6.64 -11.34
CA ILE A 14 -13.98 7.86 -10.63
C ILE A 14 -12.75 8.47 -11.31
N ALA A 15 -12.87 9.70 -11.80
CA ALA A 15 -11.74 10.44 -12.33
C ALA A 15 -10.65 10.59 -11.24
N LEU A 16 -9.40 10.27 -11.58
CA LEU A 16 -8.25 10.35 -10.66
C LEU A 16 -8.18 11.68 -9.90
N GLY A 17 -8.45 12.80 -10.58
CA GLY A 17 -8.46 14.13 -9.97
C GLY A 17 -9.51 14.26 -8.85
N THR A 18 -10.71 13.71 -9.04
CA THR A 18 -11.76 13.69 -8.02
C THR A 18 -11.36 12.83 -6.84
N ALA A 19 -10.80 11.64 -7.10
CA ALA A 19 -10.33 10.75 -6.03
C ALA A 19 -9.21 11.40 -5.19
N LEU A 20 -8.24 12.07 -5.83
CA LEU A 20 -7.17 12.79 -5.16
C LEU A 20 -7.69 13.99 -4.35
N ARG A 21 -8.62 14.76 -4.93
CA ARG A 21 -9.26 15.87 -4.24
C ARG A 21 -9.99 15.41 -2.98
N ASP A 22 -10.71 14.30 -3.06
CA ASP A 22 -11.43 13.72 -1.93
C ASP A 22 -10.49 13.24 -0.81
N ILE A 23 -9.35 12.66 -1.16
CA ILE A 23 -8.31 12.26 -0.20
C ILE A 23 -7.81 13.48 0.59
N VAL A 24 -7.57 14.60 -0.10
CA VAL A 24 -7.02 15.83 0.51
C VAL A 24 -8.08 16.59 1.31
N LEU A 25 -9.29 16.76 0.74
CA LEU A 25 -10.33 17.62 1.31
C LEU A 25 -11.25 16.88 2.29
N ARG A 26 -11.35 15.55 2.20
CA ARG A 26 -12.21 14.73 3.07
C ARG A 26 -11.49 13.48 3.59
N PRO A 27 -10.32 13.63 4.25
CA PRO A 27 -9.52 12.48 4.69
C PRO A 27 -10.27 11.59 5.70
N ARG A 28 -11.18 12.17 6.49
CA ARG A 28 -11.92 11.40 7.50
C ARG A 28 -12.84 10.35 6.90
N THR A 29 -13.64 10.74 5.92
CA THR A 29 -14.62 9.85 5.29
C THR A 29 -13.98 8.95 4.24
N THR A 30 -12.84 9.34 3.68
CA THR A 30 -12.17 8.58 2.63
C THR A 30 -11.12 7.62 3.18
N LEU A 31 -10.26 8.06 4.10
CA LEU A 31 -9.11 7.28 4.58
C LEU A 31 -9.41 6.46 5.83
N PHE A 32 -10.04 7.05 6.86
CA PHE A 32 -10.32 6.29 8.09
C PHE A 32 -11.44 5.27 7.91
N ALA A 33 -12.46 5.58 7.10
CA ALA A 33 -13.54 4.64 6.79
C ALA A 33 -13.06 3.42 5.98
N THR A 34 -11.99 3.58 5.19
CA THR A 34 -11.40 2.51 4.36
C THR A 34 -10.03 2.07 4.86
N TRP A 35 -9.72 2.36 6.13
CA TRP A 35 -8.42 2.05 6.72
C TRP A 35 -8.07 0.58 6.48
N SER A 36 -6.95 0.34 5.80
CA SER A 36 -6.53 -1.01 5.42
C SER A 36 -5.88 -1.71 6.62
N TRP A 37 -6.70 -2.06 7.61
CA TRP A 37 -6.23 -2.65 8.86
C TRP A 37 -5.50 -3.99 8.63
N LYS A 38 -5.88 -4.74 7.59
CA LYS A 38 -5.21 -6.01 7.22
C LYS A 38 -3.79 -5.75 6.72
N ALA A 39 -3.62 -4.80 5.80
CA ALA A 39 -2.30 -4.42 5.31
C ALA A 39 -1.45 -3.84 6.44
N ALA A 40 -2.05 -2.99 7.29
CA ALA A 40 -1.41 -2.43 8.47
C ALA A 40 -0.92 -3.52 9.44
N ALA A 41 -1.79 -4.48 9.79
CA ALA A 41 -1.45 -5.56 10.71
C ALA A 41 -0.36 -6.50 10.15
N ILE A 42 -0.49 -6.93 8.90
CA ILE A 42 0.50 -7.80 8.26
C ILE A 42 1.86 -7.10 8.18
N SER A 43 1.87 -5.83 7.74
CA SER A 43 3.10 -5.03 7.68
C SER A 43 3.72 -4.84 9.06
N ALA A 44 2.90 -4.58 10.08
CA ALA A 44 3.37 -4.39 11.45
C ALA A 44 4.03 -5.66 11.99
N VAL A 45 3.41 -6.82 11.81
CA VAL A 45 3.96 -8.11 12.24
C VAL A 45 5.31 -8.37 11.57
N ILE A 46 5.38 -8.30 10.24
CA ILE A 46 6.62 -8.59 9.49
C ILE A 46 7.76 -7.66 9.93
N ARG A 47 7.48 -6.36 10.02
CA ARG A 47 8.50 -5.36 10.36
C ARG A 47 8.89 -5.44 11.83
N ALA A 48 7.94 -5.59 12.75
CA ALA A 48 8.20 -5.79 14.17
C ALA A 48 9.10 -7.02 14.41
N SER A 49 8.76 -8.17 13.82
CA SER A 49 9.56 -9.39 13.95
C SER A 49 10.99 -9.21 13.40
N THR A 50 11.13 -8.53 12.26
CA THR A 50 12.45 -8.27 11.65
C THR A 50 13.32 -7.38 12.54
N PHE A 51 12.76 -6.30 13.10
CA PHE A 51 13.48 -5.38 13.97
C PHE A 51 13.78 -5.95 15.36
N PHE A 52 12.88 -6.79 15.89
CA PHE A 52 13.15 -7.53 17.11
C PHE A 52 14.32 -8.51 16.90
N ALA A 53 14.25 -9.35 15.85
CA ALA A 53 15.25 -10.37 15.56
C ALA A 53 16.64 -9.77 15.31
N SER A 54 16.72 -8.68 14.55
CA SER A 54 18.00 -8.01 14.25
C SER A 54 18.64 -7.35 15.47
N ASN A 55 17.84 -6.95 16.47
CA ASN A 55 18.33 -6.25 17.67
C ASN A 55 18.41 -7.14 18.92
N LEU A 56 17.98 -8.40 18.86
CA LEU A 56 18.07 -9.36 19.97
C LEU A 56 19.48 -9.47 20.54
N LYS A 57 20.49 -9.49 19.65
CA LYS A 57 21.92 -9.55 20.04
C LYS A 57 22.39 -8.31 20.81
N SER A 58 21.71 -7.19 20.66
CA SER A 58 22.00 -5.91 21.33
C SER A 58 21.30 -5.76 22.68
N GLY A 59 20.51 -6.76 23.10
CA GLY A 59 19.80 -6.81 24.37
C GLY A 59 18.28 -6.64 24.23
N HIS A 60 17.53 -7.39 25.04
CA HIS A 60 16.07 -7.48 24.99
C HIS A 60 15.35 -6.13 25.07
N HIS A 61 15.82 -5.21 25.91
CA HIS A 61 15.19 -3.88 26.04
C HIS A 61 15.35 -3.02 24.78
N LYS A 62 16.50 -3.10 24.10
CA LYS A 62 16.74 -2.39 22.84
C LYS A 62 15.96 -3.02 21.69
N ALA A 63 15.91 -4.35 21.65
CA ALA A 63 15.09 -5.09 20.68
C ALA A 63 13.61 -4.77 20.80
N LEU A 64 13.07 -4.73 22.02
CA LEU A 64 11.67 -4.40 22.28
C LEU A 64 11.34 -2.95 21.88
N ARG A 65 12.21 -1.98 22.21
CA ARG A 65 12.02 -0.59 21.77
C ARG A 65 12.02 -0.46 20.25
N ALA A 66 12.96 -1.11 19.56
CA ALA A 66 13.04 -1.09 18.10
C ALA A 66 11.78 -1.72 17.47
N MET A 67 11.33 -2.85 18.01
CA MET A 67 10.11 -3.54 17.59
C MET A 67 8.87 -2.64 17.70
N LEU A 68 8.69 -1.96 18.83
CA LEU A 68 7.50 -1.11 19.08
C LEU A 68 7.46 0.12 18.18
N VAL A 69 8.59 0.83 18.05
CA VAL A 69 8.70 2.00 17.17
C VAL A 69 8.35 1.62 15.74
N GLU A 70 8.91 0.51 15.27
CA GLU A 70 8.67 0.03 13.91
C GLU A 70 7.25 -0.47 13.70
N ALA A 71 6.67 -1.16 14.69
CA ALA A 71 5.28 -1.61 14.63
C ALA A 71 4.31 -0.43 14.48
N VAL A 72 4.49 0.63 15.28
CA VAL A 72 3.67 1.84 15.19
C VAL A 72 3.84 2.49 13.82
N PHE A 73 5.08 2.70 13.37
CA PHE A 73 5.33 3.28 12.06
C PHE A 73 4.70 2.45 10.93
N ALA A 74 4.83 1.12 10.99
CA ALA A 74 4.28 0.21 10.00
C ALA A 74 2.74 0.22 9.96
N ILE A 75 2.08 0.27 11.13
CA ILE A 75 0.61 0.38 11.21
C ILE A 75 0.15 1.65 10.50
N PHE A 76 0.76 2.79 10.82
CA PHE A 76 0.37 4.07 10.23
C PHE A 76 0.69 4.13 8.73
N ALA A 77 1.90 3.75 8.34
CA ALA A 77 2.34 3.82 6.95
C ALA A 77 1.51 2.89 6.05
N ALA A 78 1.40 1.60 6.41
CA ALA A 78 0.68 0.63 5.58
C ALA A 78 -0.84 0.83 5.64
N GLY A 79 -1.38 1.30 6.77
CA GLY A 79 -2.80 1.64 6.86
C GLY A 79 -3.17 2.86 6.01
N LEU A 80 -2.35 3.91 6.02
CA LEU A 80 -2.55 5.10 5.19
C LEU A 80 -2.34 4.81 3.70
N LEU A 81 -1.21 4.18 3.34
CA LEU A 81 -0.93 3.79 1.95
C LEU A 81 -2.00 2.83 1.42
N GLY A 82 -2.45 1.89 2.24
CA GLY A 82 -3.50 0.95 1.90
C GLY A 82 -4.86 1.63 1.71
N ALA A 83 -5.23 2.58 2.57
CA ALA A 83 -6.47 3.33 2.42
C ALA A 83 -6.48 4.20 1.15
N VAL A 84 -5.38 4.90 0.86
CA VAL A 84 -5.22 5.68 -0.37
C VAL A 84 -5.26 4.76 -1.60
N SER A 85 -4.51 3.66 -1.58
CA SER A 85 -4.50 2.68 -2.68
C SER A 85 -5.89 2.08 -2.89
N GLN A 86 -6.61 1.80 -1.80
CA GLN A 86 -7.97 1.30 -1.85
C GLN A 86 -8.92 2.31 -2.49
N ARG A 87 -8.82 3.60 -2.15
CA ARG A 87 -9.63 4.66 -2.77
C ARG A 87 -9.31 4.82 -4.27
N LEU A 88 -8.05 4.64 -4.63
CA LEU A 88 -7.57 4.73 -6.01
C LEU A 88 -7.79 3.43 -6.82
N ARG A 89 -8.30 2.33 -6.23
CA ARG A 89 -8.43 1.04 -6.92
C ARG A 89 -9.34 1.08 -8.16
N SER A 90 -10.36 1.95 -8.13
CA SER A 90 -11.35 2.12 -9.19
C SER A 90 -11.14 3.41 -9.99
N ALA A 91 -10.04 4.14 -9.77
CA ALA A 91 -9.82 5.45 -10.39
C ALA A 91 -9.23 5.34 -11.80
N GLN A 92 -9.73 6.18 -12.71
CA GLN A 92 -9.31 6.24 -14.12
C GLN A 92 -8.54 7.54 -14.44
N PRO A 93 -7.61 7.51 -15.42
CA PRO A 93 -7.19 6.34 -16.19
C PRO A 93 -6.22 5.44 -15.42
N VAL A 94 -6.35 4.11 -15.58
CA VAL A 94 -5.57 3.10 -14.82
C VAL A 94 -4.06 3.36 -14.81
N TRP A 95 -3.46 3.78 -15.93
CA TRP A 95 -2.02 4.01 -16.04
C TRP A 95 -1.56 5.18 -15.17
N ALA A 96 -2.33 6.28 -15.14
CA ALA A 96 -2.00 7.46 -14.33
C ALA A 96 -2.18 7.14 -12.85
N THR A 97 -3.26 6.42 -12.51
CA THR A 97 -3.49 5.92 -11.15
C THR A 97 -2.36 5.01 -10.68
N ALA A 98 -1.88 4.11 -11.55
CA ALA A 98 -0.74 3.25 -11.26
C ALA A 98 0.52 4.08 -10.97
N LEU A 99 0.82 5.11 -11.77
CA LEU A 99 1.96 6.01 -11.53
C LEU A 99 1.86 6.73 -10.19
N VAL A 100 0.67 7.21 -9.82
CA VAL A 100 0.45 7.87 -8.52
C VAL A 100 0.68 6.88 -7.37
N VAL A 101 0.18 5.66 -7.46
CA VAL A 101 0.34 4.64 -6.41
C VAL A 101 1.78 4.13 -6.34
N TRP A 102 2.44 3.90 -7.47
CA TRP A 102 3.78 3.31 -7.54
C TRP A 102 4.89 4.31 -7.26
N LEU A 103 4.72 5.56 -7.69
CA LEU A 103 5.76 6.58 -7.58
C LEU A 103 5.32 7.72 -6.68
N GLY A 104 4.11 8.24 -6.87
CA GLY A 104 3.62 9.39 -6.10
C GLY A 104 3.63 9.14 -4.60
N MET A 105 2.99 8.04 -4.16
CA MET A 105 2.87 7.70 -2.74
C MET A 105 4.21 7.37 -2.07
N PRO A 106 5.07 6.50 -2.64
CA PRO A 106 6.40 6.24 -2.07
C PRO A 106 7.30 7.47 -2.10
N SER A 107 7.18 8.36 -3.09
CA SER A 107 7.95 9.61 -3.14
C SER A 107 7.57 10.55 -2.00
N LEU A 108 6.28 10.65 -1.65
CA LEU A 108 5.83 11.43 -0.50
C LEU A 108 6.42 10.88 0.81
N MET A 109 6.45 9.55 0.98
CA MET A 109 7.12 8.92 2.11
C MET A 109 8.63 9.16 2.10
N LEU A 110 9.26 9.14 0.93
CA LEU A 110 10.68 9.41 0.78
C LEU A 110 11.04 10.83 1.20
N LEU A 111 10.21 11.82 0.87
CA LEU A 111 10.39 13.21 1.30
C LEU A 111 10.28 13.35 2.82
N ALA A 112 9.30 12.70 3.44
CA ALA A 112 9.18 12.66 4.90
C ALA A 112 10.40 12.00 5.55
N GLN A 113 10.85 10.87 5.01
CA GLN A 113 12.02 10.13 5.48
C GLN A 113 13.30 10.97 5.34
N LEU A 114 13.47 11.65 4.21
CA LEU A 114 14.58 12.57 3.97
C LEU A 114 14.59 13.74 4.97
N GLY A 115 13.42 14.33 5.26
CA GLY A 115 13.29 15.42 6.25
C GLY A 115 13.71 14.98 7.65
N ILE A 116 13.20 13.83 8.11
CA ILE A 116 13.52 13.26 9.43
C ILE A 116 15.02 12.95 9.55
N HIS A 117 15.62 12.30 8.54
CA HIS A 117 17.03 11.93 8.59
C HIS A 117 17.99 13.09 8.41
N ARG A 118 17.60 14.14 7.66
CA ARG A 118 18.38 15.39 7.61
C ARG A 118 18.40 16.09 8.97
N ALA A 119 17.26 16.16 9.65
CA ALA A 119 17.19 16.69 11.01
C ALA A 119 17.98 15.84 12.02
N ALA A 120 18.09 14.53 11.80
CA ALA A 120 18.81 13.59 12.65
C ALA A 120 20.31 13.41 12.30
N GLY A 121 20.83 14.09 11.27
CA GLY A 121 22.25 14.03 10.90
C GLY A 121 22.76 12.64 10.50
N THR A 122 21.91 11.78 9.90
CA THR A 122 22.28 10.38 9.65
C THR A 122 23.31 10.22 8.51
N PRO A 123 24.48 9.59 8.74
CA PRO A 123 25.44 9.29 7.67
C PRO A 123 24.94 8.19 6.71
N HIS A 124 25.41 8.19 5.46
CA HIS A 124 25.04 7.25 4.38
C HIS A 124 23.53 7.19 4.02
N LEU A 125 22.88 8.35 4.05
CA LEU A 125 21.44 8.50 3.85
C LEU A 125 20.92 7.98 2.49
N GLY A 126 21.71 8.11 1.41
CA GLY A 126 21.28 7.77 0.05
C GLY A 126 20.86 6.31 -0.12
N THR A 127 21.67 5.36 0.37
CA THR A 127 21.41 3.92 0.17
C THR A 127 20.17 3.46 0.93
N GLY A 128 19.98 3.92 2.17
CA GLY A 128 18.81 3.58 2.98
C GLY A 128 17.50 4.12 2.40
N LEU A 129 17.55 5.33 1.82
CA LEU A 129 16.43 5.95 1.12
C LEU A 129 16.03 5.17 -0.14
N ILE A 130 17.01 4.77 -0.97
CA ILE A 130 16.74 4.01 -2.20
C ILE A 130 16.10 2.66 -1.86
N VAL A 131 16.66 1.91 -0.90
CA VAL A 131 16.11 0.61 -0.50
C VAL A 131 14.69 0.75 0.05
N SER A 132 14.46 1.77 0.89
CA SER A 132 13.14 2.06 1.45
C SER A 132 12.13 2.44 0.36
N PHE A 133 12.53 3.26 -0.61
CA PHE A 133 11.69 3.63 -1.76
C PHE A 133 11.34 2.43 -2.62
N CYS A 134 12.31 1.60 -3.00
CA CYS A 134 12.07 0.41 -3.82
C CYS A 134 11.13 -0.56 -3.10
N PHE A 135 11.36 -0.81 -1.82
CA PHE A 135 10.49 -1.66 -1.01
C PHE A 135 9.06 -1.10 -0.92
N ALA A 136 8.92 0.19 -0.64
CA ALA A 136 7.62 0.86 -0.56
C ALA A 136 6.89 0.87 -1.91
N SER A 137 7.61 1.03 -3.02
CA SER A 137 7.06 1.04 -4.37
C SER A 137 6.54 -0.33 -4.78
N ILE A 138 7.34 -1.39 -4.57
CA ILE A 138 6.93 -2.77 -4.84
C ILE A 138 5.75 -3.17 -3.95
N SER A 139 5.82 -2.85 -2.66
CA SER A 139 4.75 -3.15 -1.70
C SER A 139 3.45 -2.43 -2.06
N SER A 140 3.50 -1.14 -2.40
CA SER A 140 2.33 -0.36 -2.81
C SER A 140 1.74 -0.87 -4.13
N CYS A 141 2.61 -1.25 -5.07
CA CYS A 141 2.20 -1.87 -6.33
C CYS A 141 1.42 -3.17 -6.10
N PHE A 142 1.98 -4.10 -5.35
CA PHE A 142 1.33 -5.37 -5.04
C PHE A 142 0.03 -5.17 -4.25
N SER A 143 0.05 -4.29 -3.26
CA SER A 143 -1.12 -3.99 -2.42
C SER A 143 -2.27 -3.43 -3.25
N TRP A 144 -1.99 -2.47 -4.15
CA TRP A 144 -3.00 -1.94 -5.07
C TRP A 144 -3.50 -3.00 -6.05
N TYR A 145 -2.62 -3.83 -6.59
CA TYR A 145 -3.01 -4.94 -7.46
C TYR A 145 -3.96 -5.94 -6.76
N ALA A 146 -3.66 -6.30 -5.51
CA ALA A 146 -4.51 -7.17 -4.70
C ALA A 146 -5.88 -6.52 -4.42
N MET A 147 -5.88 -5.22 -4.07
CA MET A 147 -7.11 -4.45 -3.82
C MET A 147 -7.99 -4.31 -5.06
N ARG A 148 -7.40 -4.15 -6.25
CA ARG A 148 -8.14 -4.15 -7.52
C ARG A 148 -8.80 -5.50 -7.83
N ARG A 149 -8.35 -6.59 -7.22
CA ARG A 149 -8.93 -7.94 -7.33
C ARG A 149 -9.86 -8.29 -6.16
N GLY A 150 -10.21 -7.31 -5.32
CA GLY A 150 -11.15 -7.48 -4.22
C GLY A 150 -10.54 -8.08 -2.94
N VAL A 151 -9.22 -8.21 -2.86
CA VAL A 151 -8.49 -8.81 -1.72
C VAL A 151 -7.82 -7.70 -0.90
N MET A 152 -7.63 -7.88 0.40
CA MET A 152 -7.01 -6.90 1.32
C MET A 152 -7.79 -5.59 1.48
N LEU A 153 -9.09 -5.60 1.14
CA LEU A 153 -9.96 -4.44 1.34
C LEU A 153 -10.31 -4.27 2.84
N GLY A 154 -10.31 -3.02 3.29
CA GLY A 154 -10.84 -2.58 4.58
C GLY A 154 -12.21 -1.91 4.47
N GLY A 155 -12.89 -1.72 5.60
CA GLY A 155 -14.20 -1.08 5.67
C GLY A 155 -15.35 -1.95 5.14
N VAL A 156 -16.40 -1.30 4.62
CA VAL A 156 -17.68 -1.93 4.22
C VAL A 156 -17.52 -2.95 3.08
N HIS A 157 -16.50 -2.78 2.22
CA HIS A 157 -16.19 -3.72 1.14
C HIS A 157 -15.13 -4.76 1.54
N GLY A 158 -14.83 -4.90 2.83
CA GLY A 158 -13.85 -5.84 3.34
C GLY A 158 -14.34 -7.29 3.37
N THR A 159 -13.51 -8.20 2.89
CA THR A 159 -13.61 -9.66 3.05
C THR A 159 -13.03 -10.12 4.39
N SER A 160 -13.15 -11.40 4.76
CA SER A 160 -12.45 -11.93 5.94
C SER A 160 -10.95 -12.16 5.66
N LEU A 161 -10.11 -12.08 6.70
CA LEU A 161 -8.66 -12.32 6.57
C LEU A 161 -8.36 -13.73 6.05
N ALA A 162 -9.12 -14.74 6.49
CA ALA A 162 -8.96 -16.12 6.04
C ALA A 162 -9.30 -16.29 4.55
N HIS A 163 -10.33 -15.58 4.06
CA HIS A 163 -10.64 -15.56 2.64
C HIS A 163 -9.49 -14.93 1.84
N ASP A 164 -8.96 -13.80 2.30
CA ASP A 164 -7.86 -13.11 1.63
C ASP A 164 -6.60 -13.97 1.58
N LEU A 165 -6.25 -14.64 2.69
CA LEU A 165 -5.08 -15.54 2.75
C LEU A 165 -5.23 -16.76 1.84
N ARG A 166 -6.43 -17.31 1.67
CA ARG A 166 -6.69 -18.41 0.73
C ARG A 166 -6.56 -17.98 -0.72
N THR A 167 -6.94 -16.75 -1.04
CA THR A 167 -6.88 -16.20 -2.40
C THR A 167 -5.48 -15.65 -2.74
N MET A 168 -4.68 -15.31 -1.72
CA MET A 168 -3.37 -14.68 -1.86
C MET A 168 -2.39 -15.44 -2.78
N PRO A 169 -2.22 -16.78 -2.71
CA PRO A 169 -1.28 -17.49 -3.57
C PRO A 169 -1.58 -17.29 -5.05
N ARG A 170 -2.87 -17.28 -5.41
CA ARG A 170 -3.31 -17.03 -6.80
C ARG A 170 -3.04 -15.59 -7.20
N VAL A 171 -3.29 -14.62 -6.33
CA VAL A 171 -3.02 -13.19 -6.59
C VAL A 171 -1.52 -12.94 -6.80
N VAL A 172 -0.67 -13.54 -5.97
CA VAL A 172 0.80 -13.47 -6.11
C VAL A 172 1.25 -14.09 -7.43
N LEU A 173 0.77 -15.29 -7.75
CA LEU A 173 1.11 -15.95 -9.02
C LEU A 173 0.68 -15.11 -10.22
N ASP A 174 -0.56 -14.59 -10.21
CA ASP A 174 -1.04 -13.72 -11.27
C ASP A 174 -0.19 -12.45 -11.37
N PHE A 175 0.19 -11.83 -10.25
CA PHE A 175 1.04 -10.64 -10.23
C PHE A 175 2.41 -10.89 -10.87
N VAL A 176 3.09 -11.98 -10.49
CA VAL A 176 4.38 -12.38 -11.07
C VAL A 176 4.25 -12.66 -12.56
N LEU A 177 3.14 -13.26 -13.00
CA LEU A 177 2.89 -13.57 -14.40
C LEU A 177 2.42 -12.39 -15.24
N VAL A 178 2.02 -11.24 -14.67
CA VAL A 178 1.61 -10.05 -15.44
C VAL A 178 2.75 -9.58 -16.35
N GLY A 179 3.97 -9.44 -15.82
CA GLY A 179 5.13 -8.97 -16.58
C GLY A 179 5.47 -9.88 -17.78
N PRO A 180 5.73 -11.18 -17.55
CA PRO A 180 5.98 -12.15 -18.62
C PRO A 180 4.84 -12.22 -19.65
N ARG A 181 3.57 -12.21 -19.23
CA ARG A 181 2.43 -12.24 -20.15
C ARG A 181 2.32 -10.96 -20.98
N ALA A 182 2.62 -9.81 -20.41
CA ALA A 182 2.64 -8.54 -21.14
C ALA A 182 3.78 -8.53 -22.17
N LEU A 183 4.97 -8.98 -21.78
CA LEU A 183 6.13 -9.10 -22.67
C LEU A 183 5.85 -10.07 -23.83
N LEU A 184 5.32 -11.26 -23.54
CA LEU A 184 4.93 -12.24 -24.55
C LEU A 184 3.91 -11.66 -25.53
N ARG A 185 2.88 -10.93 -25.05
CA ARG A 185 1.88 -10.31 -25.92
C ARG A 185 2.46 -9.24 -26.84
N VAL A 186 3.47 -8.51 -26.40
CA VAL A 186 4.17 -7.51 -27.24
C VAL A 186 5.02 -8.23 -28.29
N LEU A 187 5.75 -9.28 -27.89
CA LEU A 187 6.59 -10.07 -28.78
C LEU A 187 5.79 -10.86 -29.82
N THR A 188 4.59 -11.36 -29.49
CA THR A 188 3.73 -12.10 -30.43
C THR A 188 2.82 -11.21 -31.28
N ARG A 189 2.77 -9.90 -31.00
CA ARG A 189 2.06 -8.90 -31.82
C ARG A 189 2.98 -8.17 -32.80
N SER A 190 4.27 -8.51 -32.79
CA SER A 190 5.29 -8.08 -33.76
C SER A 190 5.47 -9.17 -34.81
#